data_AF-A0A4Q3HNB1-F1
#
_entry.id   AF-A0A4Q3HNB1-F1
#
_cell.length_a   1.000
_cell.length_b   1.000
_cell.length_c   1.000
_cell.angle_alpha   90.00
_cell.angle_beta   90.00
_cell.angle_gamma   90.00
#
_symmetry.space_group_name_H-M   'P 1'
#
loop_
_entity.id
_entity.type
_entity.pdbx_description
1 polymer ?
#
loop_
_entity_poly.entity_id
_entity_poly.type
_entity_poly.pdbx_seq_one_letter_code
_entity_poly.pdbx_strand_id
1 'polypeptide(L)' 'RPIGWFVGWAEQNDRRVIFARLLVDVKRYPDTPISYVVRDSLIADLPKLAADL' A
#
# COMPACT_ATOMS: atom_id res chain seq x y z
N ARG A 1 9.43 12.73 11.26
CA ARG A 1 8.81 12.44 9.94
C ARG A 1 8.07 11.12 10.09
N PRO A 2 6.74 11.08 9.96
CA PRO A 2 5.99 9.84 10.06
C PRO A 2 6.39 8.87 8.94
N ILE A 3 6.37 7.58 9.26
CA ILE A 3 6.72 6.49 8.33
C ILE A 3 5.57 5.49 8.34
N GLY A 4 5.05 5.17 7.15
CA GLY A 4 4.03 4.16 6.95
C GLY A 4 4.52 3.06 6.03
N TRP A 5 4.21 1.82 6.39
CA TRP A 5 4.47 0.64 5.59
C TRP A 5 3.17 -0.13 5.34
N PHE A 6 3.07 -0.73 4.16
CA PHE A 6 2.12 -1.79 3.88
C PHE A 6 2.79 -2.83 2.99
N VAL A 7 2.94 -4.04 3.52
CA VAL A 7 3.66 -5.15 2.88
C VAL A 7 2.80 -6.40 2.96
N GLY A 8 2.90 -7.27 1.97
CA GLY A 8 2.13 -8.50 1.94
C GLY A 8 2.08 -9.11 0.55
N TRP A 9 1.05 -9.93 0.34
CA TRP A 9 0.74 -10.51 -0.95
C TRP A 9 -0.77 -10.43 -1.20
N ALA A 10 -1.14 -10.48 -2.47
CA ALA A 10 -2.51 -10.59 -2.92
C ALA A 10 -2.63 -11.76 -3.91
N GLU A 11 -3.80 -12.39 -3.92
CA GLU A 11 -4.10 -13.54 -4.76
C GLU A 11 -5.41 -13.30 -5.51
N GLN A 12 -5.40 -13.65 -6.79
CA GLN A 12 -6.58 -13.64 -7.64
C GLN A 12 -6.46 -14.77 -8.67
N ASN A 13 -7.40 -15.71 -8.66
CA ASN A 13 -7.30 -16.97 -9.40
C ASN A 13 -5.97 -17.68 -9.10
N ASP A 14 -5.23 -18.11 -10.13
CA ASP A 14 -3.93 -18.77 -9.99
C ASP A 14 -2.74 -17.77 -9.90
N ARG A 15 -3.02 -16.46 -9.81
CA ARG A 15 -1.98 -15.42 -9.78
C ARG A 15 -1.77 -14.91 -8.36
N ARG A 16 -0.50 -14.90 -7.92
CA ARG A 16 -0.04 -14.31 -6.66
C ARG A 16 0.93 -13.17 -6.94
N VAL A 17 0.70 -12.02 -6.31
CA VAL A 17 1.62 -10.87 -6.34
C VAL A 17 2.11 -10.56 -4.94
N ILE A 18 3.40 -10.27 -4.80
CA ILE A 18 4.01 -9.76 -3.55
C ILE A 18 4.17 -8.26 -3.71
N PHE A 19 3.85 -7.50 -2.67
CA PHE A 19 3.94 -6.05 -2.69
C PHE A 19 4.59 -5.48 -1.43
N ALA A 20 5.18 -4.31 -1.60
CA ALA A 20 5.63 -3.45 -0.52
C ALA A 20 5.44 -1.99 -0.94
N ARG A 21 4.82 -1.18 -0.06
CA ARG A 21 4.72 0.28 -0.21
C ARG A 21 5.22 0.96 1.06
N LEU A 22 6.06 1.98 0.85
CA LEU A 22 6.59 2.87 1.87
C LEU A 22 6.12 4.30 1.59
N LEU A 23 5.72 5.01 2.64
CA LEU A 23 5.53 6.46 2.63
C LEU A 23 6.30 7.10 3.78
N VAL A 24 7.14 8.07 3.43
CA VAL A 24 7.80 8.97 4.40
C VAL A 24 7.27 10.36 4.15
N ASP A 25 6.68 10.96 5.17
CA ASP A 25 6.01 12.26 5.04
C ASP A 25 6.55 13.27 6.07
N VAL A 26 6.34 14.55 5.78
CA VAL A 26 6.53 15.69 6.67
C VAL A 26 5.22 16.14 7.32
N LYS A 27 4.06 15.79 6.74
CA LYS A 27 2.73 16.05 7.31
C LYS A 27 2.51 15.22 8.59
N ARG A 28 1.78 15.80 9.56
CA ARG A 28 1.31 15.09 10.77
C ARG A 28 0.00 14.32 10.49
N TYR A 29 -0.16 13.20 11.19
CA TYR A 29 -1.29 12.29 11.09
C TYR A 29 -1.95 12.11 12.47
N PRO A 30 -2.75 13.08 12.93
CA PRO A 30 -3.29 13.08 14.30
C PRO A 30 -4.37 12.03 14.54
N ASP A 31 -5.25 11.81 13.55
CA ASP A 31 -6.47 11.00 13.73
C ASP A 31 -6.38 9.61 13.08
N THR A 32 -5.41 9.40 12.19
CA THR A 32 -5.33 8.17 11.38
C THR A 32 -3.88 7.75 11.22
N PRO A 33 -3.48 6.52 11.58
CA PRO A 33 -2.12 6.04 11.35
C PRO A 33 -1.73 6.18 9.87
N ILE A 34 -0.52 6.69 9.59
CA ILE A 34 -0.01 6.84 8.21
C ILE A 34 -0.05 5.51 7.44
N SER A 35 0.09 4.37 8.12
CA SER A 35 -0.04 3.04 7.51
C SER A 35 -1.39 2.80 6.84
N TYR A 36 -2.48 3.43 7.30
CA TYR A 36 -3.79 3.29 6.66
C TYR A 36 -3.82 4.02 5.31
N VAL A 37 -3.19 5.20 5.23
CA VAL A 37 -3.03 5.92 3.96
C VAL A 37 -2.17 5.13 2.98
N VAL A 38 -1.10 4.49 3.48
CA VAL A 38 -0.24 3.62 2.64
C VAL A 38 -1.02 2.40 2.14
N ARG A 39 -1.78 1.74 3.02
CA ARG A 39 -2.63 0.60 2.67
C ARG A 39 -3.67 0.99 1.62
N ASP A 40 -4.48 2.00 1.91
CA ASP A 40 -5.64 2.38 1.08
C ASP A 40 -5.18 2.86 -0.29
N SER A 41 -4.08 3.62 -0.36
CA SER A 41 -3.49 4.02 -1.64
C SER A 41 -2.97 2.82 -2.43
N LEU A 42 -2.30 1.85 -1.80
CA LEU A 42 -1.82 0.67 -2.53
C LEU A 42 -3.00 -0.14 -3.06
N ILE A 43 -4.02 -0.38 -2.25
CA ILE A 43 -5.22 -1.14 -2.67
C ILE A 43 -5.91 -0.46 -3.85
N ALA A 44 -6.03 0.87 -3.82
CA ALA A 44 -6.62 1.63 -4.93
C ALA A 44 -5.81 1.51 -6.22
N ASP A 45 -4.48 1.54 -6.13
CA ASP A 45 -3.58 1.44 -7.29
C ASP A 45 -3.36 0.00 -7.76
N LEU A 46 -3.59 -0.99 -6.89
CA LEU A 46 -3.17 -2.37 -7.11
C LEU A 46 -3.70 -2.96 -8.42
N PRO A 47 -4.99 -2.82 -8.81
CA PRO A 47 -5.48 -3.36 -10.07
C PRO A 47 -4.74 -2.82 -11.29
N LYS A 48 -4.35 -1.54 -11.27
CA LYS A 48 -3.60 -0.91 -12.37
C LYS A 48 -2.15 -1.40 -12.38
N LEU A 49 -1.51 -1.47 -11.21
CA LEU A 49 -0.14 -1.98 -11.08
C LEU A 49 -0.03 -3.47 -11.44
N ALA A 50 -1.12 -4.21 -11.22
CA ALA A 50 -1.25 -5.63 -11.47
C ALA A 50 -1.68 -5.95 -12.92
N ALA A 51 -2.10 -4.98 -13.73
CA ALA A 51 -2.71 -5.25 -15.03
C ALA A 51 -1.78 -6.03 -15.99
N ASP A 52 -0.47 -5.75 -15.93
CA ASP A 52 0.53 -6.28 -16.87
C ASP A 52 1.43 -7.38 -16.27
N LEU A 53 1.07 -7.89 -15.09
CA LEU A 53 1.80 -8.99 -14.40
C LEU A 53 1.16 -10.37 -14.66
#